data_AF-X1IH61-F1
#
_entry.id   AF-X1IH61-F1
#
_cell.length_a   1.000
_cell.length_b   1.000
_cell.length_c   1.000
_cell.angle_alpha   90.00
_cell.angle_beta   90.00
_cell.angle_gamma   90.00
#
_symmetry.space_group_name_H-M   'P 1'
#
loop_
_entity.id
_entity.type
_entity.pdbx_description
1 polymer ?
#
loop_
_entity_poly.entity_id
_entity_poly.type
_entity_poly.pdbx_seq_one_letter_code
_entity_poly.pdbx_strand_id
1 'polypeptide(L)' 'MDLCMIDVTHIEGVEIGDEVVLWGKQGSGIVSVEEIAQRIGSIVYEVICMVDKERVPKVFIKNGKPFKIKSLLENTLLAG' A
#
# COMPACT_ATOMS: atom_id res chain seq x y z
N MET A 1 15.09 8.29 1.34
CA MET A 1 14.76 7.79 2.70
C MET A 1 13.65 6.81 2.49
N ASP A 2 13.82 5.58 2.97
CA ASP A 2 13.12 4.42 2.40
C ASP A 2 12.48 3.54 3.48
N LEU A 3 12.72 3.82 4.76
CA LEU A 3 12.25 3.03 5.90
C LEU A 3 11.64 3.92 6.97
N CYS A 4 10.61 3.41 7.64
CA CYS A 4 10.04 3.95 8.87
C CYS A 4 9.83 2.82 9.88
N MET A 5 9.61 3.16 11.15
CA MET A 5 9.40 2.21 12.24
C MET A 5 8.02 2.42 12.85
N ILE A 6 7.35 1.33 13.23
CA ILE A 6 6.09 1.34 13.98
C ILE A 6 6.25 0.48 15.23
N ASP A 7 5.60 0.87 16.32
CA ASP A 7 5.61 0.08 17.55
C ASP A 7 4.56 -1.03 17.46
N VAL A 8 5.03 -2.28 17.49
CA VAL A 8 4.22 -3.50 17.40
C VAL A 8 4.26 -4.31 18.70
N THR A 9 4.81 -3.76 19.78
CA THR A 9 5.00 -4.48 21.06
C THR A 9 3.70 -5.03 21.66
N HIS A 10 2.56 -4.45 21.28
CA HIS A 10 1.23 -4.81 21.73
C HIS A 10 0.56 -5.92 20.89
N ILE A 11 1.21 -6.40 19.82
CA ILE A 11 0.68 -7.42 18.91
C ILE A 11 1.41 -8.74 19.18
N GLU A 12 0.68 -9.76 19.64
CA GLU A 12 1.23 -11.09 19.85
C GLU A 12 1.43 -11.83 18.52
N GLY A 13 2.54 -12.57 18.41
CA GLY A 13 2.79 -13.44 17.26
C GLY A 13 3.15 -12.74 15.95
N VAL A 14 3.61 -11.48 16.00
CA VAL A 14 4.16 -10.79 14.83
C VAL A 14 5.45 -11.44 14.36
N GLU A 15 5.56 -11.66 13.05
CA GLU A 15 6.72 -12.30 12.40
C GLU A 15 7.24 -11.48 11.21
N ILE A 16 8.48 -11.79 10.79
CA ILE A 16 9.06 -11.18 9.60
C ILE A 16 8.27 -11.65 8.37
N GLY A 17 7.81 -10.69 7.57
CA GLY A 17 7.03 -10.96 6.36
C GLY A 17 5.53 -10.75 6.53
N ASP A 18 5.07 -10.46 7.76
CA ASP A 18 3.67 -10.09 7.99
C ASP A 18 3.27 -8.84 7.21
N GLU A 19 2.03 -8.86 6.70
CA GLU A 19 1.48 -7.78 5.91
C GLU A 19 1.18 -6.55 6.77
N VAL A 20 1.66 -5.39 6.32
CA VAL A 20 1.31 -4.08 6.87
C VAL A 20 0.50 -3.31 5.84
N VAL A 21 -0.72 -2.91 6.21
CA VAL A 21 -1.61 -2.10 5.36
C VAL A 21 -1.55 -0.63 5.79
N LEU A 22 -0.90 0.22 4.99
CA LEU A 22 -0.79 1.67 5.26
C LEU A 22 -2.12 2.41 5.03
N TRP A 23 -2.86 2.02 4.00
CA TRP A 23 -4.26 2.37 3.77
C TRP A 23 -4.93 1.23 2.99
N GLY A 24 -6.21 1.00 3.26
CA GLY A 24 -6.95 -0.15 2.75
C GLY A 24 -7.62 -0.92 3.87
N LYS A 25 -7.99 -2.17 3.58
CA LYS A 25 -8.74 -3.04 4.50
C LYS A 25 -7.90 -4.25 4.89
N GLN A 26 -7.89 -4.57 6.19
CA GLN A 26 -7.31 -5.80 6.73
C GLN A 26 -8.27 -6.37 7.79
N GLY A 27 -8.76 -7.60 7.57
CA GLY A 27 -9.80 -8.18 8.42
C GLY A 27 -11.06 -7.28 8.50
N SER A 28 -11.43 -6.88 9.71
CA SER A 28 -12.52 -5.92 9.97
C SER A 28 -12.08 -4.45 10.01
N GLY A 29 -10.77 -4.18 10.05
CA GLY A 29 -10.20 -2.83 10.10
C GLY A 29 -10.09 -2.21 8.71
N ILE A 30 -10.28 -0.89 8.63
CA ILE A 30 -10.07 -0.10 7.43
C ILE A 30 -9.39 1.23 7.79
N VAL A 31 -8.37 1.58 7.02
CA VAL A 31 -7.74 2.91 7.04
C VAL A 31 -8.01 3.52 5.67
N SER A 32 -8.89 4.52 5.60
CA SER A 32 -9.27 5.11 4.31
C SER A 32 -8.27 6.18 3.87
N VAL A 33 -8.23 6.49 2.57
CA VAL A 33 -7.34 7.55 2.05
C VAL A 33 -7.79 8.92 2.55
N GLU A 34 -9.09 9.10 2.79
CA GLU A 34 -9.68 10.29 3.41
C GLU A 34 -9.14 10.50 4.83
N GLU A 35 -9.03 9.43 5.62
CA GLU A 35 -8.46 9.51 6.97
C GLU A 35 -7.00 9.98 6.92
N ILE A 36 -6.21 9.43 5.98
CA ILE A 36 -4.82 9.86 5.78
C ILE A 36 -4.75 11.34 5.39
N ALA A 37 -5.58 11.77 4.44
CA ALA A 37 -5.64 13.15 3.98
C ALA A 37 -5.96 14.11 5.15
N GLN A 38 -6.93 13.76 6.00
CA GLN A 38 -7.27 14.53 7.19
C GLN A 38 -6.12 14.60 8.19
N ARG A 39 -5.44 13.48 8.46
CA ARG A 39 -4.30 13.42 9.40
C ARG A 39 -3.12 14.29 8.96
N ILE A 40 -2.88 14.40 7.66
CA ILE A 40 -1.79 15.24 7.11
C ILE A 40 -2.23 16.66 6.74
N GLY A 41 -3.50 17.02 6.95
CA GLY A 41 -4.03 18.35 6.63
C GLY A 41 -4.12 18.65 5.13
N SER A 42 -4.41 17.63 4.32
CA SER A 42 -4.48 17.72 2.85
C SER A 42 -5.77 17.12 2.29
N ILE A 43 -5.83 16.94 0.98
CA ILE A 43 -6.92 16.35 0.21
C ILE A 43 -6.53 14.97 -0.33
N VAL A 44 -7.54 14.14 -0.61
CA VAL A 44 -7.36 12.77 -1.12
C VAL A 44 -6.46 12.70 -2.36
N TYR A 45 -6.59 13.66 -3.28
CA TYR A 45 -5.80 13.68 -4.51
C TYR A 45 -4.30 13.82 -4.25
N GLU A 46 -3.89 14.58 -3.23
CA GLU A 46 -2.46 14.69 -2.91
C GLU A 46 -1.91 13.38 -2.37
N VAL A 47 -2.64 12.70 -1.47
CA VAL A 47 -2.21 11.40 -0.92
C VAL A 47 -1.97 10.38 -2.04
N ILE A 48 -2.91 10.25 -2.97
CA ILE A 48 -2.81 9.28 -4.09
C ILE A 48 -1.68 9.66 -5.04
N CYS A 49 -1.49 10.95 -5.33
CA CYS A 49 -0.46 11.45 -6.24
C CYS A 49 0.95 11.45 -5.63
N MET A 50 1.06 11.55 -4.30
CA MET A 50 2.33 11.52 -3.56
C MET A 50 3.01 10.15 -3.58
N VAL A 51 2.25 9.07 -3.84
CA VAL A 51 2.83 7.74 -3.95
C VAL A 51 3.82 7.71 -5.11
N ASP A 52 5.10 7.56 -4.75
CA ASP A 52 6.20 7.61 -5.70
C ASP A 52 5.93 6.65 -6.87
N LYS A 53 5.88 7.21 -8.08
CA LYS A 53 5.49 6.46 -9.27
C LYS A 53 6.49 5.37 -9.63
N GLU A 54 7.72 5.58 -9.23
CA GLU A 54 8.91 4.88 -9.65
C GLU A 54 9.27 3.78 -8.64
N ARG A 55 9.42 4.14 -7.36
CA ARG A 55 9.87 3.26 -6.27
C ARG A 55 8.78 2.31 -5.76
N VAL A 56 7.50 2.66 -5.94
CA VAL A 56 6.37 1.84 -5.46
C VAL A 56 5.74 1.08 -6.63
N PRO A 57 5.93 -0.27 -6.71
CA PRO A 57 5.30 -1.09 -7.73
C PRO A 57 3.78 -1.03 -7.66
N LYS A 58 3.12 -0.99 -8.81
CA LYS A 58 1.67 -0.99 -8.94
C LYS A 58 1.21 -2.33 -9.51
N VAL A 59 0.41 -3.04 -8.74
CA VAL A 59 -0.23 -4.30 -9.17
C VAL A 59 -1.66 -3.99 -9.61
N PHE A 60 -1.99 -4.33 -10.86
CA PHE A 60 -3.32 -4.14 -11.42
C PHE A 60 -4.10 -5.44 -11.34
N ILE A 61 -5.31 -5.37 -10.78
CA ILE A 61 -6.20 -6.51 -10.55
C ILE A 61 -7.35 -6.46 -11.57
N LYS A 62 -7.67 -7.61 -12.19
CA LYS A 62 -8.84 -7.80 -13.07
C LYS A 62 -9.48 -9.14 -12.71
N ASN A 63 -10.80 -9.15 -12.50
CA ASN A 63 -11.55 -10.35 -12.07
C ASN A 63 -10.97 -11.03 -10.83
N GLY A 64 -10.52 -10.24 -9.85
CA GLY A 64 -9.93 -10.74 -8.60
C GLY A 64 -8.51 -11.29 -8.72
N LYS A 65 -7.88 -11.24 -9.90
CA LYS A 65 -6.51 -11.73 -10.12
C LYS A 65 -5.58 -10.62 -10.62
N PRO A 66 -4.31 -10.58 -10.19
CA PRO A 66 -3.30 -9.74 -10.80
C PRO A 66 -3.12 -10.06 -12.29
N PHE A 67 -3.09 -9.05 -13.15
CA PHE A 67 -2.83 -9.23 -14.59
C PHE A 67 -1.68 -8.37 -15.14
N LYS A 68 -1.24 -7.37 -14.37
CA LYS A 68 -0.14 -6.47 -14.75
C LYS A 68 0.57 -5.95 -13.51
N ILE A 69 1.89 -5.85 -13.58
CA ILE A 69 2.73 -5.18 -12.59
C ILE A 69 3.52 -4.09 -13.32
N LYS A 70 3.51 -2.87 -12.77
CA LYS A 70 4.31 -1.74 -13.24
C LYS A 70 5.24 -1.29 -12.13
N SER A 71 6.55 -1.33 -12.37
CA SER A 71 7.58 -0.85 -11.43
C SER A 71 8.65 -0.04 -12.17
N LEU A 72 9.58 0.56 -11.44
CA LEU A 72 10.79 1.18 -12.03
C LEU A 72 11.63 0.21 -12.83
N LEU A 73 11.81 -1.01 -12.29
CA LEU A 73 12.80 -1.96 -12.78
C LEU A 73 12.24 -2.77 -13.96
N GLU A 74 10.97 -3.16 -13.87
CA GLU A 74 10.33 -4.01 -14.87
C GLU A 74 8.82 -3.77 -14.97
N ASN A 75 8.28 -3.96 -16.17
CA ASN A 75 6.86 -4.02 -16.44
C ASN A 75 6.50 -5.42 -16.94
N THR A 76 5.66 -6.11 -16.18
CA THR A 76 5.32 -7.51 -16.45
C THR A 76 3.82 -7.65 -16.66
N LEU A 77 3.42 -8.30 -17.75
CA LEU A 77 2.05 -8.79 -17.93
C LEU A 77 2.02 -10.23 -17.43
N LEU A 78 1.09 -10.52 -16.52
CA LEU A 78 0.91 -11.87 -16.01
C LEU A 78 -0.02 -12.60 -16.98
N ALA A 79 0.43 -13.75 -17.49
CA ALA A 79 -0.40 -14.60 -18.33
C ALA A 79 -1.66 -15.01 -17.54
N GLY A 80 -2.83 -14.72 -18.11
CA GLY A 80 -4.14 -14.92 -17.48
C GLY A 80 -4.55 -16.38 -17.40
#